data_AF-A0A534V9Y4-F1
#
_entry.id   AF-A0A534V9Y4-F1
#
_cell.length_a   1.000
_cell.length_b   1.000
_cell.length_c   1.000
_cell.angle_alpha   90.00
_cell.angle_beta   90.00
_cell.angle_gamma   90.00
#
_symmetry.space_group_name_H-M   'P 1'
#
loop_
_entity.id
_entity.type
_entity.pdbx_description
1 polymer ?
#
loop_
_entity_poly.entity_id
_entity_poly.type
_entity_poly.pdbx_seq_one_letter_code
_entity_poly.pdbx_strand_id
1 'polypeptide(L)'
;MSLAAVTIGLLSACVALALLRLIGLFTNLFFFQRWDFALVAPAGNRLGAVEVLVPAAGALVVGFMARYGSERIRGHGIPEALESILIRGSRVEPRVALLKPLSAAISIGSGGPFG
;
A
#
# COMPACT_ATOMS: atom_id res chain seq x y z
N MET A 1 -19.62 -1.19 24.72
CA MET A 1 -18.46 -2.01 24.29
C MET A 1 -18.67 -2.59 22.90
N SER A 2 -19.78 -3.27 22.59
CA SER A 2 -20.00 -3.93 21.29
C SER A 2 -20.19 -2.99 20.09
N LEU A 3 -20.87 -1.84 20.26
CA LEU A 3 -21.12 -0.89 19.16
C LEU A 3 -19.82 -0.29 18.57
N ALA A 4 -18.87 0.06 19.45
CA ALA A 4 -17.57 0.61 19.03
C ALA A 4 -16.70 -0.43 18.31
N ALA A 5 -16.78 -1.70 18.71
CA ALA A 5 -16.06 -2.77 18.02
C ALA A 5 -16.62 -2.98 16.61
N VAL A 6 -17.95 -2.91 16.44
CA VAL A 6 -18.61 -3.03 15.13
C VAL A 6 -18.22 -1.87 14.21
N THR A 7 -18.21 -0.63 14.70
CA THR A 7 -17.83 0.52 13.87
C THR A 7 -16.37 0.47 13.44
N ILE A 8 -15.45 0.10 14.34
CA ILE A 8 -14.03 -0.07 14.02
C ILE A 8 -13.84 -1.20 13.00
N GLY A 9 -14.54 -2.33 13.17
CA GLY A 9 -14.50 -3.45 12.23
C GLY A 9 -14.97 -3.04 10.84
N LEU A 10 -16.08 -2.31 10.74
CA LEU A 10 -16.61 -1.82 9.47
C LEU A 10 -15.64 -0.83 8.79
N LEU A 11 -15.09 0.11 9.56
CA LEU A 11 -14.10 1.07 9.04
C LEU A 11 -12.84 0.36 8.53
N SER A 12 -12.32 -0.60 9.30
CA SER A 12 -11.16 -1.41 8.92
C SER A 12 -11.41 -2.17 7.62
N ALA A 13 -12.58 -2.82 7.50
CA ALA A 13 -12.97 -3.53 6.28
C ALA A 13 -13.07 -2.60 5.06
N CYS A 14 -13.66 -1.41 5.23
CA CYS A 14 -13.71 -0.40 4.17
C CYS A 14 -12.31 0.05 3.73
N VAL A 15 -11.40 0.29 4.69
CA VAL A 15 -10.01 0.67 4.39
C VAL A 15 -9.29 -0.46 3.66
N ALA A 16 -9.44 -1.71 4.11
CA ALA A 16 -8.86 -2.87 3.43
C ALA A 16 -9.37 -3.00 1.99
N LEU A 17 -10.68 -2.83 1.77
CA LEU A 17 -11.28 -2.87 0.42
C LEU A 17 -10.73 -1.74 -0.47
N ALA A 18 -10.63 -0.53 0.07
CA ALA A 18 -10.06 0.61 -0.65
C ALA A 18 -8.60 0.34 -1.05
N LEU A 19 -7.82 -0.26 -0.16
CA LEU A 19 -6.42 -0.61 -0.40
C LEU A 19 -6.28 -1.69 -1.49
N LEU A 20 -7.14 -2.71 -1.46
CA LEU A 20 -7.21 -3.73 -2.51
C LEU A 20 -7.58 -3.13 -3.88
N ARG A 21 -8.54 -2.21 -3.93
CA ARG A 21 -8.89 -1.49 -5.17
C ARG A 21 -7.75 -0.62 -5.67
N LEU A 22 -7.00 -0.02 -4.76
CA LEU A 22 -5.85 0.80 -5.08
C LEU A 22 -4.67 -0.02 -5.62
N ILE A 23 -4.45 -1.23 -5.08
CA ILE A 23 -3.51 -2.21 -5.65
C ILE A 23 -3.92 -2.53 -7.09
N GLY A 24 -5.19 -2.90 -7.30
CA GLY A 24 -5.72 -3.16 -8.64
C GLY A 24 -5.53 -1.98 -9.59
N LEU A 25 -5.75 -0.74 -9.12
CA LEU A 25 -5.50 0.48 -9.88
C LEU A 25 -4.05 0.57 -10.35
N PHE A 26 -3.08 0.40 -9.45
CA PHE A 26 -1.67 0.47 -9.81
C PHE A 26 -1.24 -0.68 -10.71
N THR A 27 -1.74 -1.90 -10.50
CA THR A 27 -1.47 -3.02 -11.41
C THR A 27 -2.01 -2.74 -12.81
N ASN A 28 -3.25 -2.27 -12.94
CA ASN A 28 -3.82 -1.92 -14.24
C ASN A 28 -3.12 -0.74 -14.91
N LEU A 29 -2.72 0.25 -14.12
CA LEU A 29 -2.03 1.43 -14.63
C LEU A 29 -0.64 1.07 -15.15
N PHE A 30 0.13 0.28 -14.41
CA PHE A 30 1.49 -0.07 -14.79
C PHE A 30 1.58 -1.17 -15.85
N PHE A 31 0.74 -2.20 -15.77
CA PHE A 31 0.80 -3.34 -16.70
C PHE A 31 -0.08 -3.17 -17.94
N PHE A 32 -1.22 -2.49 -17.82
CA PHE A 32 -2.22 -2.40 -18.90
C PHE A 32 -2.49 -0.97 -19.38
N GLN A 33 -1.86 0.05 -18.77
CA GLN A 33 -2.07 1.49 -19.04
C GLN A 33 -3.55 1.90 -19.08
N ARG A 34 -4.38 1.23 -18.26
CA ARG A 34 -5.82 1.50 -18.17
C ARG A 34 -6.19 1.94 -16.77
N TRP A 35 -7.20 2.81 -16.69
CA TRP A 35 -7.82 3.16 -15.42
C TRP A 35 -8.90 2.13 -15.08
N ASP A 36 -8.52 1.13 -14.27
CA ASP A 36 -9.41 0.11 -13.77
C ASP A 36 -9.03 -0.29 -12.34
N PHE A 37 -10.01 -0.53 -11.49
CA PHE A 37 -9.83 -0.94 -10.09
C PHE A 37 -9.94 -2.46 -9.89
N ALA A 38 -10.15 -3.22 -10.97
CA ALA A 38 -10.22 -4.67 -10.92
C ALA A 38 -8.85 -5.27 -10.52
N LEU A 39 -8.87 -6.20 -9.57
CA LEU A 39 -7.69 -7.02 -9.27
C LEU A 39 -7.48 -8.01 -10.42
N VAL A 40 -6.43 -7.78 -11.20
CA VAL A 40 -6.11 -8.58 -12.40
C VAL A 40 -4.70 -9.11 -12.24
N ALA A 41 -4.51 -10.39 -12.54
CA ALA A 41 -3.20 -11.00 -12.51
C ALA A 41 -2.32 -10.39 -13.63
N PRO A 42 -1.12 -9.88 -13.30
CA PRO A 42 -0.22 -9.29 -14.29
C PRO A 42 0.33 -10.31 -15.32
N ALA A 43 0.15 -11.62 -15.10
CA ALA A 43 0.65 -12.68 -15.98
C ALA A 43 0.10 -12.67 -17.43
N GLY A 44 -1.00 -11.95 -17.70
CA GLY A 44 -1.59 -11.80 -19.04
C GLY A 44 -1.17 -10.54 -19.81
N ASN A 45 -0.19 -9.80 -19.29
CA ASN A 45 0.30 -8.55 -19.83
C ASN A 45 0.97 -8.72 -21.21
N ARG A 46 0.84 -7.71 -22.08
CA ARG A 46 1.45 -7.67 -23.42
C ARG A 46 2.78 -6.88 -23.49
N LEU A 47 3.29 -6.32 -22.39
CA LEU A 47 4.51 -5.49 -22.38
C LEU A 47 5.80 -6.28 -22.70
N GLY A 48 5.79 -7.61 -22.64
CA GLY A 48 6.97 -8.43 -22.93
C GLY A 48 8.16 -8.06 -22.03
N ALA A 49 9.36 -7.91 -22.58
CA ALA A 49 10.57 -7.59 -21.83
C ALA A 49 10.53 -6.24 -21.06
N VAL A 50 9.63 -5.33 -21.45
CA VAL A 50 9.46 -4.01 -20.79
C VAL A 50 8.83 -4.13 -19.41
N GLU A 51 8.22 -5.28 -19.08
CA GLU A 51 7.63 -5.57 -17.77
C GLU A 51 8.62 -5.38 -16.61
N VAL A 52 9.92 -5.63 -16.83
CA VAL A 52 10.97 -5.47 -15.79
C VAL A 52 11.14 -4.01 -15.36
N LEU A 53 10.77 -3.03 -16.21
CA LEU A 53 10.82 -1.61 -15.85
C LEU A 53 9.69 -1.19 -14.90
N VAL A 54 8.59 -1.96 -14.84
CA VAL A 54 7.43 -1.64 -14.00
C VAL A 54 7.80 -1.70 -12.50
N PRO A 55 8.41 -2.79 -11.98
CA PRO A 55 8.90 -2.83 -10.60
C PRO A 55 9.93 -1.74 -10.31
N ALA A 56 10.81 -1.41 -11.26
CA ALA A 56 11.81 -0.36 -11.10
C ALA A 56 11.17 1.02 -10.95
N ALA A 57 10.15 1.34 -11.77
CA ALA A 57 9.39 2.57 -11.67
C ALA A 57 8.60 2.65 -10.35
N GLY A 58 7.94 1.56 -9.95
CA GLY A 58 7.26 1.48 -8.66
C GLY A 58 8.19 1.69 -7.47
N ALA A 59 9.37 1.05 -7.49
CA ALA A 59 10.40 1.22 -6.47
C ALA A 59 10.95 2.66 -6.41
N LEU A 60 11.11 3.33 -7.55
CA LEU A 60 11.49 4.74 -7.60
C LEU A 60 10.42 5.62 -6.94
N VAL A 61 9.14 5.42 -7.26
CA VAL A 61 8.04 6.18 -6.65
C VAL A 61 8.00 5.98 -5.14
N VAL A 62 8.09 4.73 -4.67
CA VAL A 62 8.13 4.40 -3.24
C VAL A 62 9.38 5.00 -2.57
N GLY A 63 10.53 4.96 -3.23
CA GLY A 63 11.78 5.57 -2.77
C GLY A 63 11.65 7.09 -2.62
N PHE A 64 11.01 7.76 -3.57
CA PHE A 64 10.68 9.19 -3.46
C PHE A 64 9.72 9.46 -2.29
N MET A 65 8.65 8.66 -2.15
CA MET A 65 7.73 8.79 -1.02
C MET A 65 8.44 8.63 0.32
N ALA A 66 9.38 7.69 0.44
CA ALA A 66 10.17 7.50 1.64
C ALA A 66 11.12 8.68 1.93
N ARG A 67 11.70 9.28 0.88
CA ARG A 67 12.63 10.41 1.03
C ARG A 67 11.92 11.71 1.42
N TYR A 68 10.73 11.97 0.87
CA TYR A 68 10.01 13.24 1.06
C TYR A 68 8.84 13.17 2.06
N GLY A 69 8.29 11.99 2.33
CA GLY A 69 7.11 11.81 3.18
C GLY A 69 7.43 11.55 4.65
N SER A 70 8.06 10.42 4.93
CA SER A 70 8.49 10.02 6.28
C SER A 70 9.44 8.83 6.15
N GLU A 71 10.46 8.71 7.00
CA GLU A 71 11.27 7.48 6.99
C GLU A 71 10.53 6.29 7.62
N ARG A 72 9.48 6.55 8.44
CA ARG A 72 8.71 5.50 9.16
C ARG A 72 7.81 4.64 8.28
N ILE A 73 7.66 5.00 7.00
CA ILE A 73 7.02 4.12 6.01
C ILE A 73 7.93 2.96 5.60
N ARG A 74 9.25 3.05 5.86
CA ARG A 74 10.19 1.94 5.71
C ARG A 74 10.18 1.12 7.01
N GLY A 75 9.53 -0.04 7.01
CA GLY A 75 9.48 -0.93 8.18
C GLY A 75 8.28 -1.88 8.16
N HIS A 76 8.38 -2.97 8.92
CA HIS A 76 7.48 -4.13 8.86
C HIS A 76 6.05 -3.90 9.39
N GLY A 77 5.73 -2.72 9.92
CA GLY A 77 4.40 -2.37 10.43
C GLY A 77 4.15 -2.88 11.85
N ILE A 78 4.47 -4.14 12.09
CA ILE A 78 4.25 -4.82 13.38
C ILE A 78 5.07 -4.18 14.51
N PRO A 79 6.39 -3.94 14.36
CA PRO A 79 7.18 -3.33 15.43
C PRO A 79 6.77 -1.89 15.72
N GLU A 80 6.43 -1.10 14.69
CA GLU A 80 6.02 0.31 14.89
C GLU A 80 4.64 0.41 15.54
N ALA A 81 3.72 -0.50 15.20
CA ALA A 81 2.44 -0.61 15.88
C ALA A 81 2.65 -0.96 17.35
N LEU A 82 3.50 -1.95 17.66
CA LEU A 82 3.85 -2.33 19.02
C LEU A 82 4.51 -1.18 19.80
N GLU A 83 5.47 -0.47 19.22
CA GLU A 83 6.10 0.71 19.85
C GLU A 83 5.06 1.79 20.15
N SER A 84 4.12 2.02 19.23
CA SER A 84 3.07 3.02 19.45
C SER A 84 2.18 2.66 20.64
N ILE A 85 1.85 1.38 20.81
CA ILE A 85 1.02 0.88 21.91
C ILE A 85 1.80 0.90 23.22
N LEU A 86 3.02 0.36 23.23
CA LEU A 86 3.83 0.15 24.43
C LEU A 86 4.48 1.44 24.96
N ILE A 87 4.91 2.33 24.08
CA ILE A 87 5.76 3.48 24.45
C ILE A 87 5.06 4.81 24.19
N ARG A 88 4.28 4.93 23.10
CA ARG A 88 3.71 6.24 22.68
C ARG A 88 2.23 6.45 23.02
N GLY A 89 1.65 5.58 23.86
CA GLY A 89 0.26 5.72 24.31
C GLY A 89 -0.76 5.62 23.17
N SER A 90 -0.53 4.72 22.21
CA SER A 90 -1.37 4.45 21.02
C SER A 90 -1.52 5.63 20.06
N ARG A 91 -0.57 6.57 20.05
CA ARG A 91 -0.57 7.71 19.10
C ARG A 91 0.15 7.32 17.82
N VAL A 92 -0.58 7.38 16.70
CA VAL A 92 -0.04 7.17 15.35
C VAL A 92 -0.05 8.49 14.60
N GLU A 93 1.05 8.81 13.92
CA GLU A 93 1.13 10.01 13.07
C GLU A 93 0.21 9.87 11.84
N PRO A 94 -0.69 10.83 11.58
CA PRO A 94 -1.62 10.77 10.45
C PRO A 94 -0.93 10.60 9.09
N ARG A 95 0.25 11.19 8.92
CA ARG A 95 1.05 11.04 7.70
C ARG A 95 1.49 9.59 7.47
N VAL A 96 1.96 8.91 8.52
CA VAL A 96 2.40 7.51 8.43
C VAL A 96 1.20 6.59 8.18
N ALA A 97 0.07 6.87 8.83
CA ALA A 97 -1.17 6.12 8.67
C ALA A 97 -1.67 6.12 7.20
N LEU A 98 -1.45 7.20 6.45
CA LEU A 98 -1.84 7.30 5.04
C LEU A 98 -0.73 6.84 4.08
N LEU A 99 0.50 7.29 4.29
CA LEU A 99 1.60 7.03 3.37
C LEU A 99 1.99 5.56 3.32
N LYS A 100 1.87 4.83 4.43
CA LYS A 100 2.26 3.41 4.53
C LYS A 100 1.39 2.49 3.67
N PRO A 101 0.05 2.52 3.80
CA PRO A 101 -0.82 1.74 2.91
C PRO A 101 -0.72 2.17 1.44
N LEU A 102 -0.50 3.47 1.16
CA LEU A 102 -0.26 3.95 -0.21
C LEU A 102 1.03 3.38 -0.81
N SER A 103 2.14 3.44 -0.08
CA SER A 103 3.41 2.89 -0.56
C SER A 103 3.34 1.37 -0.77
N ALA A 104 2.63 0.67 0.12
CA ALA A 104 2.38 -0.77 -0.04
C ALA A 104 1.53 -1.05 -1.29
N ALA A 105 0.47 -0.28 -1.53
CA ALA A 105 -0.38 -0.46 -2.70
C ALA A 105 0.39 -0.24 -4.02
N ILE A 106 1.25 0.78 -4.08
CA ILE A 106 2.11 1.05 -5.24
C ILE A 106 3.09 -0.11 -5.45
N SER A 107 3.78 -0.53 -4.38
CA SER A 107 4.79 -1.57 -4.53
C SER A 107 4.20 -2.93 -4.86
N ILE A 108 3.08 -3.32 -4.26
CA ILE A 108 2.39 -4.57 -4.60
C ILE A 108 1.84 -4.46 -6.03
N GLY A 109 1.24 -3.31 -6.37
CA GLY A 109 0.67 -3.06 -7.69
C GLY A 109 1.71 -3.09 -8.82
N SER A 110 2.95 -2.69 -8.55
CA SER A 110 4.08 -2.75 -9.49
C SER A 110 4.84 -4.08 -9.49
N GLY A 111 4.43 -5.07 -8.69
CA GLY A 111 5.12 -6.38 -8.59
C GLY A 111 6.38 -6.38 -7.71
N GLY A 112 6.56 -5.39 -6.85
CA GLY A 112 7.65 -5.34 -5.87
C GLY A 112 7.41 -6.28 -4.67
N PRO A 113 8.48 -6.76 -4.01
CA PRO A 113 8.39 -7.67 -2.87
C PRO A 113 7.99 -6.88 -1.62
N PHE A 114 6.69 -6.73 -1.37
CA PHE A 114 6.15 -6.18 -0.12
C PHE A 114 5.17 -7.17 0.51
N GLY A 115 5.42 -7.47 1.79
CA GLY A 115 4.61 -8.28 2.70
C GLY A 115 4.83 -7.82 4.13
#